data_AF-A0A0G2E8Y7-F1
#
_entry.id   AF-A0A0G2E8Y7-F1
#
_cell.length_a   1.000
_cell.length_b   1.000
_cell.length_c   1.000
_cell.angle_alpha   90.00
_cell.angle_beta   90.00
_cell.angle_gamma   90.00
#
_symmetry.space_group_name_H-M   'P 1'
#
loop_
_entity.id
_entity.type
_entity.pdbx_description
1 polymer ?
#
loop_
_entity_poly.entity_id
_entity_poly.type
_entity_poly.pdbx_seq_one_letter_code
_entity_poly.pdbx_strand_id
1 'polypeptide(L)'
;MLDDAQVNSEYIAYAINYISGISKNKKVSVVGWSQGNLDIQWANKYWPSTVKNVNKHIAISPDYHGTQLAKILCPDFPQLPCPPSVIQQEYNSNYVTQLRKNGGDSAYVTTTNVFSTTDEIVQPQAEPGASAHQDDARGVGVTNNELQSICNGKPAGIFYTHEGVLYNPVAFALAKDTLINDGPGQTTRIDLDGLCQQLATEGLSLTDVVATEGTIPVAAAAVLAYPNKLFHEPSLMGYATY
;
A
#
# COMPACT_ATOMS: atom_id res chain seq x y z
N MET A 1 -11.35 2.96 3.08
CA MET A 1 -11.89 1.81 3.82
C MET A 1 -11.73 2.18 5.29
N LEU A 2 -12.82 2.31 6.05
CA LEU A 2 -12.81 2.97 7.38
C LEU A 2 -13.19 2.03 8.54
N ASP A 3 -13.97 0.99 8.26
CA ASP A 3 -14.23 -0.13 9.17
C ASP A 3 -12.95 -0.93 9.50
N ASP A 4 -13.08 -1.91 10.40
CA ASP A 4 -12.00 -2.82 10.81
C ASP A 4 -11.23 -3.38 9.60
N ALA A 5 -9.93 -3.12 9.54
CA ALA A 5 -9.02 -3.55 8.46
C ALA A 5 -9.02 -5.09 8.27
N GLN A 6 -9.30 -5.83 9.34
CA GLN A 6 -9.44 -7.30 9.27
C GLN A 6 -10.67 -7.71 8.45
N VAL A 7 -11.76 -6.96 8.56
CA VAL A 7 -13.00 -7.18 7.77
C VAL A 7 -12.79 -6.67 6.35
N ASN A 8 -12.17 -5.51 6.18
CA ASN A 8 -11.78 -4.98 4.86
C ASN A 8 -10.98 -6.01 4.06
N SER A 9 -10.06 -6.72 4.72
CA SER A 9 -9.25 -7.80 4.13
C SER A 9 -10.06 -9.01 3.68
N GLU A 10 -11.21 -9.31 4.29
CA GLU A 10 -12.09 -10.41 3.86
C GLU A 10 -12.66 -10.16 2.47
N TYR A 11 -13.01 -8.91 2.15
CA TYR A 11 -13.46 -8.52 0.81
C TYR A 11 -12.36 -8.75 -0.23
N ILE A 12 -11.11 -8.45 0.13
CA ILE A 12 -9.95 -8.66 -0.76
C ILE A 12 -9.68 -10.16 -0.94
N ALA A 13 -9.69 -10.94 0.14
CA ALA A 13 -9.51 -12.39 0.08
C ALA A 13 -10.59 -13.06 -0.80
N TYR A 14 -11.84 -12.65 -0.63
CA TYR A 14 -12.94 -13.09 -1.46
C TYR A 14 -12.74 -12.66 -2.93
N ALA A 15 -12.44 -11.39 -3.18
CA ALA A 15 -12.28 -10.86 -4.54
C ALA A 15 -11.16 -11.58 -5.32
N ILE A 16 -10.01 -11.83 -4.69
CA ILE A 16 -8.89 -12.57 -5.31
C ILE A 16 -9.35 -13.95 -5.78
N ASN A 17 -9.95 -14.71 -4.86
CA ASN A 17 -10.39 -16.08 -5.14
C ASN A 17 -11.54 -16.12 -6.14
N TYR A 18 -12.50 -15.21 -6.01
CA TYR A 18 -13.66 -15.11 -6.89
C TYR A 18 -13.24 -14.74 -8.31
N ILE A 19 -12.47 -13.67 -8.49
CA ILE A 19 -12.01 -13.20 -9.81
C ILE A 19 -11.15 -14.27 -10.47
N SER A 20 -10.26 -14.93 -9.71
CA SER A 20 -9.50 -16.08 -10.23
C SER A 20 -10.41 -17.20 -10.72
N GLY A 21 -11.40 -17.61 -9.90
CA GLY A 21 -12.36 -18.65 -10.24
C GLY A 21 -13.15 -18.36 -11.52
N ILE A 22 -13.74 -17.17 -11.64
CA ILE A 22 -14.49 -16.77 -12.85
C ILE A 22 -13.59 -16.52 -14.06
N SER A 23 -12.29 -16.32 -13.85
CA SER A 23 -11.28 -16.17 -14.91
C SER A 23 -10.66 -17.51 -15.33
N LYS A 24 -11.39 -18.63 -15.16
CA LYS A 24 -10.92 -20.00 -15.45
C LYS A 24 -9.71 -20.40 -14.61
N ASN A 25 -9.74 -20.04 -13.33
CA ASN A 25 -8.66 -20.28 -12.35
C ASN A 25 -7.32 -19.66 -12.76
N LYS A 26 -7.34 -18.57 -13.54
CA LYS A 26 -6.13 -17.80 -13.83
C LYS A 26 -5.74 -17.02 -12.58
N LYS A 27 -4.44 -16.95 -12.31
CA LYS A 27 -3.92 -16.06 -11.28
C LYS A 27 -4.20 -14.61 -11.67
N VAL A 28 -4.52 -13.78 -10.67
CA VAL A 28 -4.81 -12.36 -10.83
C VAL A 28 -3.65 -11.53 -10.31
N SER A 29 -3.42 -10.36 -10.90
CA SER A 29 -2.54 -9.35 -10.29
C SER A 29 -3.39 -8.42 -9.44
N VAL A 30 -2.85 -7.99 -8.29
CA VAL A 30 -3.51 -7.04 -7.39
C VAL A 30 -2.70 -5.75 -7.35
N VAL A 31 -3.39 -4.62 -7.43
CA VAL A 31 -2.79 -3.28 -7.29
C VAL A 31 -3.44 -2.64 -6.06
N GLY A 32 -2.63 -2.32 -5.06
CA GLY A 32 -3.09 -1.68 -3.84
C GLY A 32 -2.53 -0.27 -3.70
N TRP A 33 -3.31 0.61 -3.09
CA TRP A 33 -2.88 1.95 -2.68
C TRP A 33 -3.17 2.15 -1.20
N SER A 34 -2.25 2.76 -0.47
CA SER A 34 -2.43 3.07 0.96
C SER A 34 -2.75 1.78 1.77
N GLN A 35 -3.71 1.88 2.70
CA GLN A 35 -4.30 0.78 3.48
C GLN A 35 -4.64 -0.47 2.67
N GLY A 36 -5.01 -0.32 1.38
CA GLY A 36 -5.32 -1.48 0.55
C GLY A 36 -4.19 -2.50 0.49
N ASN A 37 -2.93 -2.05 0.69
CA ASN A 37 -1.77 -2.93 0.75
C ASN A 37 -1.66 -3.69 2.08
N LEU A 38 -1.97 -3.05 3.22
CA LEU A 38 -2.12 -3.75 4.49
C LEU A 38 -3.18 -4.84 4.38
N ASP A 39 -4.32 -4.52 3.78
CA ASP A 39 -5.44 -5.45 3.65
C ASP A 39 -5.12 -6.61 2.69
N ILE A 40 -4.40 -6.36 1.58
CA ILE A 40 -3.90 -7.41 0.69
C ILE A 40 -2.90 -8.32 1.43
N GLN A 41 -1.98 -7.75 2.20
CA GLN A 41 -0.98 -8.51 2.94
C GLN A 41 -1.63 -9.34 4.06
N TRP A 42 -2.63 -8.79 4.77
CA TRP A 42 -3.43 -9.49 5.76
C TRP A 42 -4.22 -10.65 5.13
N ALA A 43 -4.86 -10.41 3.99
CA ALA A 43 -5.55 -11.44 3.22
C ALA A 43 -4.59 -12.58 2.82
N ASN A 44 -3.40 -12.25 2.33
CA ASN A 44 -2.37 -13.24 1.98
C ASN A 44 -1.86 -14.04 3.18
N LYS A 45 -1.75 -13.41 4.35
CA LYS A 45 -1.35 -14.06 5.59
C LYS A 45 -2.41 -15.06 6.08
N TYR A 46 -3.66 -14.63 6.21
CA TYR A 46 -4.70 -15.41 6.90
C TYR A 46 -5.64 -16.21 5.99
N TRP A 47 -5.64 -15.95 4.69
CA TRP A 47 -6.29 -16.79 3.68
C TRP A 47 -5.28 -17.32 2.67
N PRO A 48 -4.43 -18.32 3.02
CA PRO A 48 -3.37 -18.82 2.14
C PRO A 48 -3.81 -19.29 0.74
N SER A 49 -5.12 -19.52 0.54
CA SER A 49 -5.71 -19.68 -0.80
C SER A 49 -5.43 -18.52 -1.75
N THR A 50 -5.35 -17.28 -1.26
CA THR A 50 -5.10 -16.09 -2.09
C THR A 50 -3.69 -16.13 -2.68
N VAL A 51 -2.70 -16.60 -1.92
CA VAL A 51 -1.30 -16.75 -2.38
C VAL A 51 -1.22 -17.66 -3.61
N LYS A 52 -2.10 -18.66 -3.73
CA LYS A 52 -2.17 -19.54 -4.91
C LYS A 52 -2.79 -18.84 -6.12
N ASN A 53 -3.65 -17.86 -5.88
CA ASN A 53 -4.47 -17.18 -6.88
C ASN A 53 -3.94 -15.79 -7.25
N VAL A 54 -2.98 -15.23 -6.50
CA VAL A 54 -2.29 -13.99 -6.86
C VAL A 54 -1.03 -14.32 -7.64
N ASN A 55 -0.85 -13.63 -8.76
CA ASN A 55 0.38 -13.67 -9.54
C ASN A 55 1.39 -12.66 -9.00
N LYS A 56 0.96 -11.39 -8.88
CA LYS A 56 1.80 -10.25 -8.55
C LYS A 56 1.02 -9.24 -7.73
N HIS A 57 1.70 -8.59 -6.80
CA HIS A 57 1.19 -7.47 -6.01
C HIS A 57 1.99 -6.20 -6.35
N ILE A 58 1.30 -5.19 -6.86
CA ILE A 58 1.86 -3.86 -7.10
C ILE A 58 1.33 -2.96 -6.00
N ALA A 59 2.22 -2.47 -5.15
CA ALA A 59 1.87 -1.71 -3.96
C ALA A 59 2.33 -0.27 -4.12
N ILE A 60 1.37 0.64 -4.20
CA ILE A 60 1.61 2.09 -4.32
C ILE A 60 1.41 2.74 -2.95
N SER A 61 2.42 3.43 -2.45
CA SER A 61 2.45 4.04 -1.12
C SER A 61 1.93 3.11 -0.01
N PRO A 62 2.45 1.86 0.10
CA PRO A 62 1.99 0.95 1.14
C PRO A 62 2.49 1.38 2.52
N ASP A 63 1.77 0.96 3.55
CA ASP A 63 2.00 1.23 4.96
C ASP A 63 2.06 -0.06 5.78
N TYR A 64 2.87 -1.05 5.37
CA TYR A 64 2.94 -2.36 6.04
C TYR A 64 3.38 -2.31 7.51
N HIS A 65 4.01 -1.22 7.93
CA HIS A 65 4.34 -0.93 9.33
C HIS A 65 3.48 0.18 9.92
N GLY A 66 2.34 0.50 9.30
CA GLY A 66 1.50 1.63 9.66
C GLY A 66 2.19 2.98 9.48
N THR A 67 1.75 3.98 10.22
CA THR A 67 2.30 5.34 10.18
C THR A 67 2.39 5.96 11.57
N GLN A 68 3.42 6.77 11.78
CA GLN A 68 3.56 7.60 12.98
C GLN A 68 2.63 8.83 12.95
N LEU A 69 2.13 9.20 11.77
CA LEU A 69 1.29 10.39 11.58
C LEU A 69 -0.20 10.13 11.81
N ALA A 70 -0.64 8.88 11.98
CA ALA A 70 -2.03 8.55 12.26
C ALA A 70 -2.58 9.30 13.49
N LYS A 71 -1.71 9.57 14.47
CA LYS A 71 -2.05 10.33 15.69
C LYS A 71 -2.42 11.79 15.45
N ILE A 72 -2.14 12.34 14.26
CA ILE A 72 -2.60 13.68 13.86
C ILE A 72 -4.12 13.66 13.64
N LEU A 73 -4.64 12.58 13.04
CA LEU A 73 -6.08 12.37 12.84
C LEU A 73 -6.74 11.75 14.08
N CYS A 74 -5.99 10.98 14.85
CA CYS A 74 -6.42 10.24 16.04
C CYS A 74 -5.56 10.55 17.26
N PRO A 75 -5.67 11.76 17.84
CA PRO A 75 -4.84 12.13 18.97
C PRO A 75 -5.21 11.34 20.23
N ASP A 76 -4.19 10.92 20.99
CA ASP A 76 -4.35 10.30 22.32
C ASP A 76 -4.72 11.32 23.41
N PHE A 77 -4.43 12.61 23.19
CA PHE A 77 -4.69 13.68 24.16
C PHE A 77 -5.08 15.02 23.49
N PRO A 78 -6.32 15.51 23.69
CA PRO A 78 -7.46 14.78 24.24
C PRO A 78 -7.78 13.58 23.33
N GLN A 79 -8.10 12.43 23.93
CA GLN A 79 -8.45 11.24 23.16
C GLN A 79 -9.73 11.51 22.36
N LEU A 80 -9.64 11.42 21.02
CA LEU A 80 -10.80 11.56 20.13
C LEU A 80 -11.19 10.19 19.56
N PRO A 81 -12.49 9.91 19.37
CA PRO A 81 -12.88 8.69 18.70
C PRO A 81 -12.47 8.76 17.23
N CYS A 82 -12.03 7.65 16.67
CA CYS A 82 -11.53 7.53 15.30
C CYS A 82 -12.09 6.33 14.55
N PRO A 83 -12.10 6.34 13.21
CA PRO A 83 -12.47 5.16 12.47
C PRO A 83 -11.54 3.97 12.80
N PRO A 84 -12.08 2.73 12.94
CA PRO A 84 -11.32 1.55 13.33
C PRO A 84 -10.00 1.38 12.58
N SER A 85 -10.02 1.45 11.24
CA SER A 85 -8.81 1.24 10.45
C SER A 85 -7.77 2.35 10.56
N VAL A 86 -8.15 3.58 10.95
CA VAL A 86 -7.17 4.65 11.18
C VAL A 86 -6.35 4.34 12.43
N ILE A 87 -7.00 3.83 13.48
CA ILE A 87 -6.32 3.36 14.71
C ILE A 87 -5.44 2.14 14.40
N GLN A 88 -5.95 1.20 13.58
CA GLN A 88 -5.18 0.01 13.19
C GLN A 88 -3.97 0.31 12.30
N GLN A 89 -3.95 1.44 11.59
CA GLN A 89 -2.78 1.90 10.81
C GLN A 89 -1.76 2.67 11.65
N GLU A 90 -1.96 2.84 12.95
CA GLU A 90 -0.90 3.38 13.82
C GLU A 90 0.33 2.46 13.80
N TYR A 91 1.52 3.06 13.79
CA TYR A 91 2.80 2.35 13.57
C TYR A 91 3.01 1.11 14.46
N ASN A 92 2.54 1.16 15.71
CA ASN A 92 2.67 0.07 16.69
C ASN A 92 1.31 -0.48 17.15
N SER A 93 0.27 -0.40 16.31
CA SER A 93 -1.04 -0.99 16.62
C SER A 93 -0.93 -2.51 16.81
N ASN A 94 -1.90 -3.11 17.50
CA ASN A 94 -1.95 -4.57 17.64
C ASN A 94 -2.12 -5.25 16.28
N TYR A 95 -2.89 -4.65 15.37
CA TYR A 95 -3.10 -5.08 14.00
C TYR A 95 -1.79 -5.12 13.20
N VAL A 96 -1.04 -4.01 13.13
CA VAL A 96 0.24 -3.95 12.41
C VAL A 96 1.26 -4.90 13.05
N THR A 97 1.34 -4.91 14.38
CA THR A 97 2.23 -5.81 15.12
C THR A 97 1.90 -7.27 14.79
N GLN A 98 0.62 -7.63 14.78
CA GLN A 98 0.17 -8.99 14.49
C GLN A 98 0.34 -9.35 13.01
N LEU A 99 0.12 -8.41 12.08
CA LEU A 99 0.39 -8.62 10.66
C LEU A 99 1.85 -9.01 10.44
N ARG A 100 2.78 -8.21 11.00
CA ARG A 100 4.22 -8.36 10.78
C ARG A 100 4.83 -9.61 11.41
N LYS A 101 4.25 -10.13 12.50
CA LYS A 101 4.71 -11.36 13.16
C LYS A 101 4.81 -12.55 12.21
N ASN A 102 5.72 -13.47 12.56
CA ASN A 102 5.92 -14.77 11.89
C ASN A 102 6.11 -14.66 10.38
N GLY A 103 6.90 -13.68 9.95
CA GLY A 103 7.26 -13.46 8.53
C GLY A 103 6.19 -12.74 7.72
N GLY A 104 5.22 -12.07 8.36
CA GLY A 104 4.25 -11.23 7.64
C GLY A 104 4.79 -9.86 7.24
N ASP A 105 5.97 -9.49 7.73
CA ASP A 105 6.83 -8.41 7.23
C ASP A 105 7.54 -8.76 5.90
N SER A 106 7.58 -10.04 5.53
CA SER A 106 8.02 -10.50 4.22
C SER A 106 6.85 -10.69 3.25
N ALA A 107 7.08 -10.47 1.95
CA ALA A 107 6.07 -10.69 0.92
C ALA A 107 5.62 -12.17 0.84
N TYR A 108 4.36 -12.40 0.47
CA TYR A 108 3.79 -13.73 0.23
C TYR A 108 3.77 -14.13 -1.25
N VAL A 109 3.81 -13.14 -2.12
CA VAL A 109 3.81 -13.26 -3.58
C VAL A 109 4.83 -12.29 -4.16
N THR A 110 5.11 -12.38 -5.45
CA THR A 110 5.95 -11.41 -6.12
C THR A 110 5.41 -9.99 -5.92
N THR A 111 6.19 -9.12 -5.29
CA THR A 111 5.72 -7.78 -4.88
C THR A 111 6.62 -6.66 -5.39
N THR A 112 6.00 -5.57 -5.85
CA THR A 112 6.67 -4.34 -6.27
C THR A 112 6.11 -3.19 -5.46
N ASN A 113 6.89 -2.70 -4.50
CA ASN A 113 6.54 -1.57 -3.66
C ASN A 113 7.10 -0.30 -4.29
N VAL A 114 6.29 0.75 -4.43
CA VAL A 114 6.72 2.08 -4.89
C VAL A 114 6.22 3.12 -3.90
N PHE A 115 7.12 3.95 -3.39
CA PHE A 115 6.82 4.91 -2.32
C PHE A 115 7.71 6.15 -2.42
N SER A 116 7.33 7.18 -1.66
CA SER A 116 7.94 8.51 -1.70
C SER A 116 8.35 8.94 -0.29
N THR A 117 9.55 9.49 -0.14
CA THR A 117 10.00 10.06 1.14
C THR A 117 9.20 11.30 1.55
N THR A 118 8.52 11.94 0.59
CA THR A 118 7.66 13.12 0.82
C THR A 118 6.20 12.78 1.06
N ASP A 119 5.88 11.50 1.28
CA ASP A 119 4.54 11.04 1.66
C ASP A 119 4.08 11.74 2.95
N GLU A 120 2.98 12.47 2.89
CA GLU A 120 2.46 13.28 3.98
C GLU A 120 1.48 12.54 4.90
N ILE A 121 1.17 11.27 4.59
CA ILE A 121 0.24 10.42 5.34
C ILE A 121 0.97 9.29 6.05
N VAL A 122 1.91 8.65 5.37
CA VAL A 122 2.68 7.51 5.86
C VAL A 122 4.09 7.96 6.16
N GLN A 123 4.51 7.89 7.42
CA GLN A 123 5.90 8.07 7.81
C GLN A 123 6.31 7.06 8.89
N PRO A 124 7.58 6.58 8.88
CA PRO A 124 8.63 6.88 7.89
C PRO A 124 8.38 6.26 6.51
N GLN A 125 8.76 6.95 5.43
CA GLN A 125 8.79 6.43 4.05
C GLN A 125 10.15 6.63 3.34
N ALA A 126 11.22 6.67 4.12
CA ALA A 126 12.59 6.70 3.61
C ALA A 126 13.36 5.46 4.07
N GLU A 127 14.19 4.92 3.19
CA GLU A 127 15.07 3.80 3.52
C GLU A 127 16.35 4.24 4.26
N PRO A 128 16.88 3.42 5.18
CA PRO A 128 16.31 2.16 5.66
C PRO A 128 15.14 2.38 6.64
N GLY A 129 14.13 1.52 6.56
CA GLY A 129 13.04 1.46 7.56
C GLY A 129 11.74 2.14 7.12
N ALA A 130 11.56 2.36 5.81
CA ALA A 130 10.29 2.80 5.25
C ALA A 130 9.16 1.83 5.63
N SER A 131 7.98 2.36 5.95
CA SER A 131 6.79 1.55 6.23
C SER A 131 6.38 0.69 5.03
N ALA A 132 6.65 1.19 3.83
CA ALA A 132 6.46 0.48 2.57
C ALA A 132 7.39 -0.72 2.35
N HIS A 133 8.47 -0.85 3.12
CA HIS A 133 9.45 -1.92 2.94
C HIS A 133 8.85 -3.29 3.26
N GLN A 134 9.08 -4.24 2.36
CA GLN A 134 8.90 -5.66 2.65
C GLN A 134 10.16 -6.45 2.37
N ASP A 135 10.39 -7.43 3.24
CA ASP A 135 11.45 -8.42 3.09
C ASP A 135 11.04 -9.52 2.08
N ASP A 136 12.02 -10.32 1.65
CA ASP A 136 11.79 -11.47 0.76
C ASP A 136 12.27 -12.80 1.36
N ALA A 137 11.90 -13.08 2.63
CA ALA A 137 12.29 -14.32 3.29
C ALA A 137 11.76 -15.59 2.58
N ARG A 138 10.78 -15.45 1.68
CA ARG A 138 10.18 -16.55 0.91
C ARG A 138 10.78 -16.73 -0.49
N GLY A 139 11.66 -15.82 -0.94
CA GLY A 139 12.25 -15.86 -2.27
C GLY A 139 11.20 -15.74 -3.40
N VAL A 140 10.13 -14.99 -3.16
CA VAL A 140 9.04 -14.75 -4.11
C VAL A 140 9.35 -13.61 -5.08
N GLY A 141 10.41 -12.84 -4.81
CA GLY A 141 10.85 -11.69 -5.57
C GLY A 141 10.16 -10.41 -5.08
N VAL A 142 10.94 -9.52 -4.48
CA VAL A 142 10.48 -8.20 -4.01
C VAL A 142 11.38 -7.10 -4.54
N THR A 143 10.78 -5.97 -4.95
CA THR A 143 11.51 -4.71 -5.13
C THR A 143 10.86 -3.60 -4.30
N ASN A 144 11.70 -2.89 -3.54
CA ASN A 144 11.33 -1.71 -2.75
C ASN A 144 11.87 -0.47 -3.47
N ASN A 145 10.98 0.31 -4.08
CA ASN A 145 11.33 1.37 -5.02
C ASN A 145 11.01 2.75 -4.41
N GLU A 146 12.00 3.35 -3.75
CA GLU A 146 11.93 4.72 -3.25
C GLU A 146 12.18 5.72 -4.39
N LEU A 147 11.19 6.56 -4.69
CA LEU A 147 11.26 7.49 -5.84
C LEU A 147 12.43 8.46 -5.77
N GLN A 148 12.74 9.00 -4.59
CA GLN A 148 13.82 9.96 -4.38
C GLN A 148 15.20 9.33 -4.54
N SER A 149 15.34 8.04 -4.22
CA SER A 149 16.55 7.27 -4.50
C SER A 149 16.71 6.96 -5.99
N ILE A 150 15.62 6.61 -6.69
CA ILE A 150 15.65 6.24 -8.11
C ILE A 150 15.87 7.47 -9.01
N CYS A 151 15.14 8.55 -8.77
CA CYS A 151 15.17 9.79 -9.58
C CYS A 151 15.76 10.97 -8.80
N ASN A 152 16.89 10.75 -8.13
CA ASN A 152 17.51 11.74 -7.26
C ASN A 152 17.77 13.09 -7.97
N GLY A 153 17.18 14.16 -7.43
CA GLY A 153 17.31 15.51 -7.96
C GLY A 153 16.63 15.74 -9.33
N LYS A 154 15.78 14.81 -9.77
CA LYS A 154 15.02 14.90 -11.03
C LYS A 154 13.52 15.03 -10.74
N PRO A 155 12.72 15.65 -11.65
CA PRO A 155 11.29 15.86 -11.45
C PRO A 155 10.51 14.70 -10.82
N ALA A 156 10.69 13.47 -11.33
CA ALA A 156 9.97 12.29 -10.82
C ALA A 156 10.40 11.78 -9.43
N GLY A 157 11.41 12.40 -8.82
CA GLY A 157 11.95 12.08 -7.49
C GLY A 157 12.18 13.31 -6.62
N ILE A 158 11.46 14.42 -6.85
CA ILE A 158 11.53 15.61 -5.97
C ILE A 158 10.41 15.55 -4.92
N PHE A 159 9.15 15.63 -5.34
CA PHE A 159 8.02 15.74 -4.44
C PHE A 159 6.81 15.02 -5.01
N TYR A 160 6.41 13.95 -4.34
CA TYR A 160 5.19 13.19 -4.59
C TYR A 160 4.52 12.90 -3.26
N THR A 161 3.28 13.36 -3.11
CA THR A 161 2.40 13.08 -1.97
C THR A 161 2.02 11.60 -1.92
N HIS A 162 1.31 11.19 -0.88
CA HIS A 162 0.85 9.82 -0.68
C HIS A 162 0.06 9.26 -1.88
N GLU A 163 -0.90 10.04 -2.35
CA GLU A 163 -1.69 9.87 -3.56
C GLU A 163 -0.88 10.23 -4.82
N GLY A 164 0.08 11.14 -4.71
CA GLY A 164 0.88 11.61 -5.84
C GLY A 164 1.66 10.50 -6.53
N VAL A 165 2.07 9.47 -5.78
CA VAL A 165 2.73 8.28 -6.34
C VAL A 165 1.85 7.58 -7.40
N LEU A 166 0.51 7.71 -7.36
CA LEU A 166 -0.40 7.12 -8.35
C LEU A 166 -0.24 7.69 -9.76
N TYR A 167 0.18 8.95 -9.89
CA TYR A 167 0.46 9.55 -11.20
C TYR A 167 1.96 9.63 -11.52
N ASN A 168 2.83 9.14 -10.64
CA ASN A 168 4.27 9.19 -10.85
C ASN A 168 4.68 8.32 -12.08
N PRO A 169 5.50 8.86 -12.99
CA PRO A 169 5.91 8.16 -14.22
C PRO A 169 6.71 6.87 -13.97
N VAL A 170 7.58 6.86 -12.94
CA VAL A 170 8.36 5.67 -12.56
C VAL A 170 7.46 4.63 -11.90
N ALA A 171 6.54 5.05 -11.02
CA ALA A 171 5.58 4.14 -10.40
C ALA A 171 4.72 3.42 -11.44
N PHE A 172 4.20 4.17 -12.43
CA PHE A 172 3.46 3.59 -13.54
C PHE A 172 4.31 2.64 -14.38
N ALA A 173 5.55 3.02 -14.71
CA ALA A 173 6.46 2.18 -15.48
C ALA A 173 6.82 0.87 -14.75
N LEU A 174 7.07 0.92 -13.44
CA LEU A 174 7.30 -0.25 -12.60
C LEU A 174 6.05 -1.13 -12.49
N ALA A 175 4.86 -0.54 -12.34
CA ALA A 175 3.61 -1.28 -12.35
C ALA A 175 3.40 -2.01 -13.69
N LYS A 176 3.60 -1.31 -14.81
CA LYS A 176 3.51 -1.88 -16.16
C LYS A 176 4.54 -3.01 -16.35
N ASP A 177 5.79 -2.78 -15.99
CA ASP A 177 6.88 -3.76 -16.07
C ASP A 177 6.54 -5.00 -15.24
N THR A 178 6.04 -4.81 -14.03
CA THR A 178 5.53 -5.90 -13.17
C THR A 178 4.45 -6.69 -13.89
N LEU A 179 3.47 -6.06 -14.54
CA LEU A 179 2.38 -6.79 -15.19
C LEU A 179 2.85 -7.64 -16.38
N ILE A 180 3.79 -7.13 -17.18
CA ILE A 180 4.14 -7.74 -18.48
C ILE A 180 5.38 -8.65 -18.47
N ASN A 181 6.21 -8.60 -17.42
CA ASN A 181 7.43 -9.40 -17.29
C ASN A 181 7.39 -10.34 -16.09
N ASP A 182 8.19 -11.40 -16.08
CA ASP A 182 8.30 -12.27 -14.91
C ASP A 182 9.01 -11.58 -13.74
N GLY A 183 8.60 -11.91 -12.52
CA GLY A 183 9.11 -11.31 -11.29
C GLY A 183 8.55 -9.91 -10.99
N PRO A 184 9.10 -9.22 -9.99
CA PRO A 184 8.68 -7.88 -9.60
C PRO A 184 9.19 -6.85 -10.61
N GLY A 185 8.62 -5.65 -10.60
CA GLY A 185 9.07 -4.51 -11.39
C GLY A 185 10.53 -4.18 -11.14
N GLN A 186 11.30 -3.98 -12.20
CA GLN A 186 12.74 -3.71 -12.16
C GLN A 186 13.07 -2.39 -12.85
N THR A 187 13.82 -1.54 -12.15
CA THR A 187 14.31 -0.27 -12.69
C THR A 187 15.23 -0.46 -13.90
N THR A 188 15.92 -1.60 -13.99
CA THR A 188 16.80 -1.93 -15.13
C THR A 188 16.03 -2.25 -16.43
N ARG A 189 14.69 -2.35 -16.39
CA ARG A 189 13.84 -2.65 -17.56
C ARG A 189 13.03 -1.45 -18.05
N ILE A 190 13.22 -0.28 -17.45
CA ILE A 190 12.48 0.93 -17.79
C ILE A 190 13.44 2.09 -18.13
N ASP A 191 12.98 3.03 -18.95
CA ASP A 191 13.77 4.19 -19.39
C ASP A 191 13.79 5.27 -18.29
N LEU A 192 14.67 5.10 -17.30
CA LEU A 192 14.80 6.07 -16.20
C LEU A 192 15.25 7.46 -16.68
N ASP A 193 16.04 7.55 -17.74
CA ASP A 193 16.52 8.85 -18.24
C ASP A 193 15.36 9.73 -18.68
N GLY A 194 14.41 9.17 -19.45
CA GLY A 194 13.19 9.85 -19.86
C GLY A 194 12.18 10.00 -18.72
N LEU A 195 11.89 8.92 -18.00
CA LEU A 195 10.86 8.90 -16.96
C LEU A 195 11.18 9.85 -15.80
N CYS A 196 12.44 9.95 -15.39
CA CYS A 196 12.81 10.82 -14.29
C CYS A 196 12.63 12.32 -14.60
N GLN A 197 12.53 12.72 -15.87
CA GLN A 197 12.27 14.12 -16.27
C GLN A 197 10.78 14.48 -16.28
N GLN A 198 9.89 13.52 -16.12
CA GLN A 198 8.45 13.74 -16.19
C GLN A 198 7.88 14.07 -14.80
N LEU A 199 6.81 14.88 -14.76
CA LEU A 199 6.07 15.18 -13.53
C LEU A 199 4.89 14.24 -13.30
N ALA A 200 4.31 13.73 -14.39
CA ALA A 200 3.25 12.74 -14.37
C ALA A 200 3.46 11.76 -15.52
N THR A 201 2.93 10.54 -15.37
CA THR A 201 3.03 9.54 -16.43
C THR A 201 2.33 10.00 -17.71
N GLU A 202 2.92 9.67 -18.85
CA GLU A 202 2.32 9.96 -20.16
C GLU A 202 0.92 9.31 -20.27
N GLY A 203 -0.05 10.08 -20.77
CA GLY A 203 -1.44 9.66 -20.90
C GLY A 203 -2.35 10.14 -19.76
N LEU A 204 -1.79 10.62 -18.65
CA LEU A 204 -2.54 11.37 -17.64
C LEU A 204 -2.56 12.86 -17.97
N SER A 205 -3.74 13.45 -17.83
CA SER A 205 -3.97 14.89 -17.99
C SER A 205 -3.70 15.63 -16.67
N LEU A 206 -3.61 16.97 -16.75
CA LEU A 206 -3.60 17.80 -15.55
C LEU A 206 -4.84 17.59 -14.67
N THR A 207 -5.99 17.29 -15.30
CA THR A 207 -7.23 16.98 -14.57
C THR A 207 -7.10 15.70 -13.76
N ASP A 208 -6.40 14.68 -14.27
CA ASP A 208 -6.16 13.43 -13.54
C ASP A 208 -5.24 13.66 -12.33
N VAL A 209 -4.20 14.48 -12.49
CA VAL A 209 -3.31 14.88 -11.39
C VAL A 209 -4.10 15.62 -10.32
N VAL A 210 -4.86 16.66 -10.69
CA VAL A 210 -5.67 17.44 -9.74
C VAL A 210 -6.76 16.59 -9.08
N ALA A 211 -7.39 15.68 -9.82
CA ALA A 211 -8.38 14.76 -9.25
C ALA A 211 -7.74 13.79 -8.25
N THR A 212 -6.52 13.34 -8.52
CA THR A 212 -5.75 12.47 -7.61
C THR A 212 -5.42 13.20 -6.31
N GLU A 213 -4.84 14.40 -6.38
CA GLU A 213 -4.58 15.26 -5.20
C GLU A 213 -5.88 15.57 -4.43
N GLY A 214 -7.01 15.68 -5.14
CA GLY A 214 -8.34 15.87 -4.54
C GLY A 214 -8.82 14.69 -3.68
N THR A 215 -8.18 13.52 -3.75
CA THR A 215 -8.59 12.34 -2.97
C THR A 215 -8.30 12.49 -1.48
N ILE A 216 -7.21 13.15 -1.08
CA ILE A 216 -6.87 13.33 0.34
C ILE A 216 -7.87 14.23 1.08
N PRO A 217 -8.26 15.41 0.57
CA PRO A 217 -9.33 16.20 1.19
C PRO A 217 -10.66 15.44 1.31
N VAL A 218 -11.02 14.65 0.30
CA VAL A 218 -12.23 13.80 0.34
C VAL A 218 -12.11 12.71 1.40
N ALA A 219 -10.94 12.06 1.50
CA ALA A 219 -10.66 11.06 2.53
C ALA A 219 -10.73 11.67 3.94
N ALA A 220 -10.15 12.85 4.16
CA ALA A 220 -10.23 13.56 5.43
C ALA A 220 -11.68 13.89 5.82
N ALA A 221 -12.49 14.37 4.87
CA ALA A 221 -13.91 14.60 5.10
C ALA A 221 -14.66 13.29 5.44
N ALA A 222 -14.34 12.18 4.78
CA ALA A 222 -14.92 10.88 5.07
C ALA A 222 -14.54 10.37 6.47
N VAL A 223 -13.28 10.53 6.89
CA VAL A 223 -12.81 10.22 8.25
C VAL A 223 -13.59 11.03 9.29
N LEU A 224 -13.74 12.34 9.08
CA LEU A 224 -14.50 13.23 9.96
C LEU A 224 -15.99 12.87 10.03
N ALA A 225 -16.61 12.51 8.91
CA ALA A 225 -18.02 12.17 8.82
C ALA A 225 -18.35 10.72 9.25
N TYR A 226 -17.35 9.85 9.41
CA TYR A 226 -17.57 8.43 9.69
C TYR A 226 -18.33 8.21 11.02
N PRO A 227 -19.45 7.47 11.03
CA PRO A 227 -20.31 7.38 12.22
C PRO A 227 -19.79 6.39 13.28
N ASN A 228 -19.09 5.32 12.88
CA ASN A 228 -18.75 4.20 13.77
C ASN A 228 -17.34 4.35 14.35
N LYS A 229 -17.04 5.50 14.94
CA LYS A 229 -15.73 5.77 15.52
C LYS A 229 -15.54 5.04 16.86
N LEU A 230 -14.32 4.60 17.12
CA LEU A 230 -13.88 3.91 18.34
C LEU A 230 -12.83 4.74 19.07
N PHE A 231 -12.75 4.58 20.39
CA PHE A 231 -11.66 5.16 21.18
C PHE A 231 -10.41 4.28 21.20
N HIS A 232 -10.58 2.99 20.96
CA HIS A 232 -9.53 2.00 21.03
C HIS A 232 -9.58 1.12 19.78
N GLU A 233 -8.43 0.54 19.46
CA GLU A 233 -8.30 -0.41 18.39
C GLU A 233 -9.27 -1.59 18.58
N PRO A 234 -9.95 -2.06 17.51
CA PRO A 234 -10.69 -3.31 17.55
C PRO A 234 -9.83 -4.48 18.03
N SER A 235 -10.46 -5.45 18.68
CA SER A 235 -9.79 -6.71 19.00
C SER A 235 -9.40 -7.47 17.74
N LEU A 236 -8.27 -8.18 17.80
CA LEU A 236 -7.85 -9.08 16.74
C LEU A 236 -8.89 -10.21 16.58
N MET A 237 -9.16 -10.59 15.33
CA MET A 237 -10.03 -11.70 14.98
C MET A 237 -9.44 -13.01 15.51
N GLY A 238 -10.30 -13.96 15.89
CA GLY A 238 -9.88 -15.23 16.48
C GLY A 238 -8.98 -16.11 15.59
N TYR A 239 -8.93 -15.85 14.28
CA TYR A 239 -8.02 -16.54 13.37
C TYR A 239 -6.59 -15.97 13.37
N ALA A 240 -6.39 -14.73 13.84
CA ALA A 240 -5.12 -14.00 13.78
C ALA A 240 -4.16 -14.42 14.91
N THR A 241 -3.80 -15.71 14.91
CA THR A 241 -3.10 -16.39 16.03
C THR A 241 -1.59 -16.55 15.84
N TYR A 242 -1.08 -16.22 14.66
CA TYR A 242 0.34 -16.28 14.27
C TYR A 242 0.65 -15.09 13.36
#